data_AF-A0A3A0UYY2-F1
#
_entry.id   AF-A0A3A0UYY2-F1
#
_cell.length_a   1.000
_cell.length_b   1.000
_cell.length_c   1.000
_cell.angle_alpha   90.00
_cell.angle_beta   90.00
_cell.angle_gamma   90.00
#
_symmetry.space_group_name_H-M   'P 1'
#
loop_
_entity.id
_entity.type
_entity.pdbx_description
1 polymer ?
#
loop_
_entity_poly.entity_id
_entity_poly.type
_entity_poly.pdbx_seq_one_letter_code
_entity_poly.pdbx_strand_id
1 'polypeptide(L)'
;ATDIISRYKRMLGYNVLHPMGWDAFGLPAEQYALDTGNDPREFTKENIQTFKRQIKELGFSYDWDREVNTTDPEYYKWTQWIFIQLYNKGLAYVDEVAVNWCPALGTVLSNEEVIDGVSERGGHPVYRRPMKQWVLKITEYADRLLEDLDELD
;
A
#
# COMPACT_ATOMS: atom_id res chain seq x y z
N ALA A 1 -4.61 -13.02 -16.39
CA ALA A 1 -4.59 -11.75 -17.12
C ALA A 1 -5.96 -11.07 -16.98
N THR A 2 -6.08 -10.06 -16.11
CA THR A 2 -7.34 -9.38 -15.79
C THR A 2 -7.98 -8.68 -17.00
N ASP A 3 -7.17 -8.15 -17.93
CA ASP A 3 -7.64 -7.52 -19.16
C ASP A 3 -8.46 -8.45 -20.06
N ILE A 4 -7.99 -9.69 -20.24
CA ILE A 4 -8.69 -10.72 -21.03
C ILE A 4 -10.07 -10.99 -20.41
N ILE A 5 -10.13 -11.12 -19.08
CA ILE A 5 -11.37 -11.36 -18.35
C ILE A 5 -12.32 -10.16 -18.50
N SER A 6 -11.80 -8.94 -18.32
CA SER A 6 -12.58 -7.71 -18.44
C SER A 6 -13.19 -7.56 -19.83
N ARG A 7 -12.41 -7.81 -20.89
CA ARG A 7 -12.90 -7.78 -22.28
C ARG A 7 -13.92 -8.87 -22.54
N TYR A 8 -13.65 -10.10 -22.13
CA TYR A 8 -14.59 -11.22 -22.26
C TYR A 8 -15.93 -10.92 -21.58
N LYS A 9 -15.91 -10.41 -20.35
CA LYS A 9 -17.14 -10.04 -19.62
C LYS A 9 -17.88 -8.88 -20.28
N ARG A 10 -17.19 -7.86 -20.81
CA ARG A 10 -17.85 -6.82 -21.62
C ARG A 10 -18.51 -7.39 -22.88
N MET A 11 -17.87 -8.33 -23.56
CA MET A 11 -18.45 -9.02 -24.73
C MET A 11 -19.69 -9.86 -24.39
N LEU A 12 -19.80 -10.33 -23.14
CA LEU A 12 -20.99 -10.98 -22.61
C LEU A 12 -22.09 -10.01 -22.14
N GLY A 13 -21.91 -8.69 -22.32
CA GLY A 13 -22.91 -7.67 -21.96
C GLY A 13 -22.85 -7.19 -20.51
N TYR A 14 -21.81 -7.56 -19.74
CA TYR A 14 -21.64 -7.05 -18.38
C TYR A 14 -21.15 -5.59 -18.39
N ASN A 15 -21.58 -4.81 -17.39
CA ASN A 15 -20.98 -3.52 -17.08
C ASN A 15 -19.72 -3.74 -16.21
N VAL A 16 -18.54 -3.68 -16.83
CA VAL A 16 -17.28 -4.05 -16.18
C VAL A 16 -16.50 -2.82 -15.72
N LEU A 17 -16.33 -2.68 -14.40
CA LEU A 17 -15.38 -1.77 -13.77
C LEU A 17 -13.98 -2.42 -13.75
N HIS A 18 -13.04 -1.83 -14.46
CA HIS A 18 -11.64 -2.28 -14.52
C HIS A 18 -10.72 -1.06 -14.32
N PRO A 19 -10.52 -0.61 -13.08
CA PRO A 19 -9.77 0.62 -12.80
C PRO A 19 -8.27 0.33 -12.74
N MET A 20 -7.48 1.40 -12.69
CA MET A 20 -6.06 1.37 -12.42
C MET A 20 -5.72 2.45 -11.40
N GLY A 21 -4.63 2.30 -10.67
CA GLY A 21 -4.14 3.33 -9.77
C GLY A 21 -2.67 3.14 -9.43
N TRP A 22 -2.16 4.08 -8.65
CA TRP A 22 -0.74 4.15 -8.29
C TRP A 22 -0.62 4.12 -6.78
N ASP A 23 -0.02 3.04 -6.28
CA ASP A 23 0.51 3.02 -4.93
C ASP A 23 1.90 3.69 -4.93
N ALA A 24 1.92 4.93 -4.47
CA ALA A 24 2.96 5.89 -4.78
C ALA A 24 3.65 6.47 -3.52
N PHE A 25 3.21 6.07 -2.33
CA PHE A 25 3.92 6.35 -1.08
C PHE A 25 4.85 5.18 -0.70
N GLY A 26 5.62 5.39 0.37
CA GLY A 26 6.33 4.32 1.06
C GLY A 26 7.82 4.24 0.74
N LEU A 27 8.44 3.23 1.35
CA LEU A 27 9.88 3.03 1.32
C LEU A 27 10.48 3.04 -0.09
N PRO A 28 9.83 2.53 -1.16
CA PRO A 28 10.36 2.59 -2.53
C PRO A 28 10.79 3.97 -2.97
N ALA A 29 9.88 4.93 -2.85
CA ALA A 29 10.14 6.31 -3.20
C ALA A 29 11.14 6.93 -2.22
N GLU A 30 10.99 6.71 -0.92
CA GLU A 30 11.88 7.32 0.08
C GLU A 30 13.34 6.90 -0.06
N GLN A 31 13.62 5.61 -0.28
CA GLN A 31 14.99 5.13 -0.47
C GLN A 31 15.61 5.69 -1.75
N TYR A 32 14.85 5.72 -2.86
CA TYR A 32 15.35 6.31 -4.09
C TYR A 32 15.63 7.82 -3.93
N ALA A 33 14.80 8.54 -3.18
CA ALA A 33 15.04 9.94 -2.84
C ALA A 33 16.33 10.11 -2.02
N LEU A 34 16.59 9.24 -1.04
CA LEU A 34 17.83 9.26 -0.25
C LEU A 34 19.08 8.97 -1.10
N ASP A 35 19.00 7.99 -2.00
CA ASP A 35 20.15 7.57 -2.82
C ASP A 35 20.51 8.59 -3.91
N THR A 36 19.50 9.26 -4.48
CA THR A 36 19.68 10.16 -5.63
C THR A 36 19.64 11.64 -5.27
N GLY A 37 19.12 11.99 -4.10
CA GLY A 37 18.86 13.37 -3.70
C GLY A 37 17.65 14.02 -4.41
N ASN A 38 16.90 13.25 -5.21
CA ASN A 38 15.74 13.74 -5.95
C ASN A 38 14.50 13.86 -5.05
N ASP A 39 13.64 14.84 -5.34
CA ASP A 39 12.38 15.01 -4.61
C ASP A 39 11.40 13.85 -4.93
N PRO A 40 10.86 13.15 -3.91
CA PRO A 40 9.94 12.05 -4.08
C PRO A 40 8.65 12.37 -4.83
N ARG A 41 8.16 13.61 -4.73
CA ARG A 41 6.97 14.03 -5.47
C ARG A 41 7.22 14.07 -6.97
N GLU A 42 8.36 14.60 -7.39
CA GLU A 42 8.63 14.86 -8.80
C GLU A 42 8.91 13.55 -9.55
N PHE A 43 9.85 12.71 -9.08
CA PHE A 43 10.12 11.46 -9.80
C PHE A 43 8.94 10.48 -9.73
N THR A 44 8.15 10.49 -8.66
CA THR A 44 6.95 9.64 -8.57
C THR A 44 5.94 10.04 -9.64
N LYS A 45 5.74 11.33 -9.87
CA LYS A 45 4.88 11.85 -10.94
C LYS A 45 5.40 11.45 -12.32
N GLU A 46 6.71 11.55 -12.56
CA GLU A 46 7.34 11.13 -13.84
C GLU A 46 7.22 9.62 -14.07
N ASN A 47 7.42 8.82 -13.03
CA ASN A 47 7.26 7.37 -13.08
C ASN A 47 5.82 6.99 -13.41
N ILE A 48 4.84 7.60 -12.74
CA ILE A 48 3.42 7.41 -13.02
C ILE A 48 3.08 7.74 -14.48
N GLN A 49 3.57 8.88 -14.99
CA GLN A 49 3.36 9.26 -16.39
C GLN A 49 3.98 8.24 -17.36
N THR A 50 5.17 7.73 -17.05
CA THR A 50 5.86 6.72 -17.85
C THR A 50 5.12 5.39 -17.86
N PHE A 51 4.74 4.86 -16.70
CA PHE A 51 3.98 3.62 -16.60
C PHE A 51 2.61 3.75 -17.26
N LYS A 52 1.91 4.88 -17.06
CA LYS A 52 0.62 5.14 -17.71
C LYS A 52 0.75 5.10 -19.24
N ARG A 53 1.79 5.73 -19.80
CA ARG A 53 2.07 5.68 -21.24
C ARG A 53 2.30 4.24 -21.70
N GLN A 54 3.19 3.50 -21.03
CA GLN A 54 3.52 2.11 -21.39
C GLN A 54 2.28 1.19 -21.33
N ILE A 55 1.46 1.31 -20.27
CA ILE A 55 0.24 0.51 -20.11
C ILE A 55 -0.77 0.84 -21.22
N LYS A 56 -0.91 2.11 -21.60
CA LYS A 56 -1.76 2.53 -22.73
C LYS A 56 -1.25 2.00 -24.07
N GLU A 57 0.07 2.01 -24.29
CA GLU A 57 0.71 1.45 -25.49
C GLU A 57 0.49 -0.07 -25.62
N LEU A 58 0.46 -0.78 -24.49
CA LEU A 58 0.12 -2.21 -24.45
C LEU A 58 -1.39 -2.48 -24.69
N GLY A 59 -2.22 -1.45 -24.78
CA GLY A 59 -3.64 -1.58 -25.08
C GLY A 59 -4.48 -2.14 -23.92
N PHE A 60 -4.02 -2.01 -22.68
CA PHE A 60 -4.81 -2.43 -21.52
C PHE A 60 -6.09 -1.62 -21.37
N SER A 61 -7.20 -2.31 -21.18
CA SER A 61 -8.54 -1.75 -21.16
C SER A 61 -8.97 -1.31 -19.77
N TYR A 62 -8.23 -0.34 -19.21
CA TYR A 62 -8.55 0.31 -17.94
C TYR A 62 -9.50 1.50 -18.11
N ASP A 63 -10.31 1.72 -17.09
CA ASP A 63 -11.09 2.94 -16.90
C ASP A 63 -10.19 4.03 -16.29
N TRP A 64 -9.56 4.82 -17.16
CA TRP A 64 -8.65 5.90 -16.76
C TRP A 64 -9.38 7.10 -16.16
N ASP A 65 -10.70 7.20 -16.30
CA ASP A 65 -11.49 8.26 -15.65
C ASP A 65 -11.63 8.00 -14.14
N ARG A 66 -11.34 6.76 -13.71
CA ARG A 66 -11.34 6.33 -12.30
C ARG A 66 -9.95 6.00 -11.79
N GLU A 67 -8.93 6.62 -12.37
CA GLU A 67 -7.55 6.50 -11.91
C GLU A 67 -7.37 7.14 -10.53
N VAL A 68 -6.68 6.43 -9.64
CA VAL A 68 -6.35 6.92 -8.29
C VAL A 68 -4.84 6.94 -8.05
N ASN A 69 -4.37 7.88 -7.24
CA ASN A 69 -2.97 7.98 -6.82
C ASN A 69 -2.94 8.18 -5.31
N THR A 70 -2.24 7.32 -4.58
CA THR A 70 -2.22 7.37 -3.11
C THR A 70 -1.54 8.63 -2.55
N THR A 71 -0.72 9.32 -3.35
CA THR A 71 -0.06 10.59 -2.99
C THR A 71 -0.90 11.84 -3.25
N ASP A 72 -2.07 11.71 -3.88
CA ASP A 72 -2.99 12.82 -4.11
C ASP A 72 -3.66 13.25 -2.79
N PRO A 73 -3.63 14.54 -2.41
CA PRO A 73 -4.39 15.06 -1.27
C PRO A 73 -5.88 14.71 -1.29
N GLU A 74 -6.49 14.64 -2.46
CA GLU A 74 -7.90 14.26 -2.60
C GLU A 74 -8.14 12.78 -2.27
N TYR A 75 -7.10 11.94 -2.35
CA TYR A 75 -7.13 10.55 -1.93
C TYR A 75 -6.81 10.41 -0.43
N TYR A 76 -5.60 10.79 0.01
CA TYR A 76 -5.14 10.46 1.36
C TYR A 76 -5.89 11.21 2.47
N LYS A 77 -6.63 12.29 2.16
CA LYS A 77 -7.53 12.92 3.14
C LYS A 77 -8.56 11.94 3.69
N TRP A 78 -9.00 10.97 2.89
CA TRP A 78 -9.93 9.94 3.33
C TRP A 78 -9.25 8.92 4.23
N THR A 79 -8.00 8.55 3.95
CA THR A 79 -7.19 7.72 4.84
C THR A 79 -6.99 8.37 6.21
N GLN A 80 -6.67 9.67 6.24
CA GLN A 80 -6.56 10.45 7.47
C GLN A 80 -7.90 10.51 8.22
N TRP A 81 -9.01 10.73 7.51
CA TRP A 81 -10.35 10.74 8.10
C TRP A 81 -10.73 9.38 8.69
N ILE A 82 -10.50 8.27 7.97
CA ILE A 82 -10.74 6.91 8.45
C ILE A 82 -9.92 6.65 9.72
N PHE A 83 -8.65 7.03 9.73
CA PHE A 83 -7.80 6.88 10.90
C PHE A 83 -8.37 7.59 12.13
N ILE A 84 -8.86 8.82 11.97
CA ILE A 84 -9.53 9.57 13.05
C ILE A 84 -10.79 8.83 13.53
N GLN A 85 -11.58 8.24 12.62
CA GLN A 85 -12.75 7.44 13.01
C GLN A 85 -12.34 6.19 13.81
N LEU A 86 -11.28 5.49 13.41
CA LEU A 86 -10.75 4.34 14.15
C LEU A 86 -10.24 4.76 15.54
N TYR A 87 -9.53 5.88 15.61
CA TYR A 87 -9.06 6.44 16.88
C TYR A 87 -10.23 6.76 17.83
N ASN A 88 -11.25 7.47 17.34
CA ASN A 88 -12.43 7.82 18.13
C ASN A 88 -13.21 6.59 18.61
N LYS A 89 -13.15 5.48 17.88
CA LYS A 89 -13.76 4.19 18.27
C LYS A 89 -12.85 3.34 19.17
N GLY A 90 -11.65 3.81 19.51
CA GLY A 90 -10.67 3.04 20.30
C GLY A 90 -10.05 1.86 19.54
N LEU A 91 -10.14 1.86 18.20
CA LEU A 91 -9.56 0.85 17.31
C LEU A 91 -8.16 1.25 16.81
N ALA A 92 -7.80 2.53 16.88
CA ALA A 92 -6.44 3.01 16.75
C ALA A 92 -5.99 3.63 18.09
N TYR A 93 -4.79 3.30 18.55
CA TYR A 93 -4.26 3.81 19.81
C TYR A 93 -2.74 3.88 19.76
N VAL A 94 -2.14 4.59 20.72
CA VAL A 94 -0.69 4.66 20.86
C VAL A 94 -0.24 3.75 21.98
N ASP A 95 0.78 2.94 21.73
CA ASP A 95 1.34 2.01 22.69
C ASP A 95 2.87 1.92 22.56
N GLU A 96 3.54 1.45 23.60
CA GLU A 96 4.97 1.11 23.54
C GLU A 96 5.10 -0.37 23.19
N VAL A 97 5.35 -0.64 21.92
CA VAL A 97 5.46 -2.01 21.40
C VAL A 97 6.88 -2.32 20.95
N ALA A 98 7.26 -3.59 21.05
CA ALA A 98 8.52 -4.07 20.48
C ALA A 98 8.40 -4.07 18.95
N VAL A 99 8.99 -3.04 18.32
CA VAL A 99 8.96 -2.87 16.86
C VAL A 99 10.15 -3.55 16.20
N ASN A 100 9.97 -3.92 14.93
CA ASN A 100 11.05 -4.35 14.06
C ASN A 100 11.76 -3.10 13.51
N TRP A 101 12.93 -2.76 14.05
CA TRP A 101 13.71 -1.61 13.60
C TRP A 101 14.80 -2.04 12.63
N CYS A 102 14.85 -1.41 11.45
CA CYS A 102 15.91 -1.62 10.47
C CYS A 102 16.80 -0.36 10.38
N PRO A 103 18.02 -0.37 10.98
CA PRO A 103 18.90 0.80 10.96
C PRO A 103 19.32 1.25 9.57
N ALA A 104 19.49 0.29 8.64
CA ALA A 104 19.90 0.58 7.27
C ALA A 104 18.82 1.35 6.50
N LEU A 105 17.54 1.05 6.76
CA LEU A 105 16.41 1.73 6.14
C LEU A 105 15.93 2.94 6.94
N GLY A 106 16.43 3.11 8.17
CA GLY A 106 16.06 4.24 9.04
C GLY A 106 14.60 4.25 9.48
N THR A 107 13.92 3.09 9.44
CA THR A 107 12.49 3.00 9.71
C THR A 107 12.10 1.75 10.52
N VAL A 108 10.87 1.78 11.05
CA VAL A 108 10.19 0.62 11.60
C VAL A 108 9.56 -0.18 10.46
N LEU A 109 9.65 -1.50 10.55
CA LEU A 109 9.01 -2.45 9.65
C LEU A 109 7.84 -3.13 10.36
N SER A 110 6.81 -3.47 9.61
CA SER A 110 5.76 -4.38 10.06
C SER A 110 6.33 -5.81 10.24
N ASN A 111 5.53 -6.73 10.80
CA ASN A 111 5.94 -8.14 10.87
C ASN A 111 5.99 -8.79 9.48
N GLU A 112 5.15 -8.34 8.55
CA GLU A 112 5.06 -8.87 7.18
C GLU A 112 6.28 -8.46 6.33
N GLU A 113 6.90 -7.32 6.65
CA GLU A 113 8.13 -6.82 5.98
C GLU A 113 9.43 -7.44 6.52
N VAL A 114 9.36 -8.41 7.44
CA VAL A 114 10.52 -9.10 8.02
C VAL A 114 10.50 -10.58 7.64
N ILE A 115 11.48 -11.00 6.84
CA ILE A 115 11.62 -12.38 6.35
C ILE A 115 12.89 -12.95 6.96
N ASP A 116 12.77 -14.05 7.72
CA ASP A 116 13.89 -14.73 8.38
C ASP A 116 14.82 -13.81 9.20
N GLY A 117 14.26 -12.77 9.82
CA GLY A 117 14.99 -11.82 10.67
C GLY A 117 15.72 -10.71 9.93
N VAL A 118 15.54 -10.59 8.61
CA VAL A 118 16.04 -9.48 7.80
C VAL A 118 14.88 -8.73 7.13
N SER A 119 15.14 -7.49 6.70
CA SER A 119 14.14 -6.71 5.95
C SER A 119 13.87 -7.37 4.59
N GLU A 120 12.59 -7.53 4.22
CA GLU A 120 12.18 -7.99 2.88
C GLU A 120 12.93 -7.19 1.79
N ARG A 121 13.06 -5.89 2.02
CA ARG A 121 13.79 -5.00 1.14
C ARG A 121 15.25 -4.85 1.57
N GLY A 122 16.16 -5.29 0.72
CA GLY A 122 17.61 -5.12 0.90
C GLY A 122 18.29 -6.14 1.82
N GLY A 123 17.55 -7.01 2.52
CA GLY A 123 18.13 -8.08 3.35
C GLY A 123 18.94 -7.56 4.54
N HIS A 124 18.54 -6.42 5.11
CA HIS A 124 19.28 -5.80 6.20
C HIS A 124 18.86 -6.39 7.56
N PRO A 125 19.78 -6.49 8.54
CA PRO A 125 19.45 -6.97 9.88
C PRO A 125 18.37 -6.13 10.55
N VAL A 126 17.42 -6.81 11.18
CA VAL A 126 16.30 -6.20 11.92
C VAL A 126 16.44 -6.49 13.40
N TYR A 127 16.23 -5.47 14.23
CA TYR A 127 16.36 -5.56 15.68
C TYR A 127 15.04 -5.20 16.35
N ARG A 128 14.71 -5.89 17.44
CA ARG A 128 13.55 -5.52 18.25
C ARG A 128 13.92 -4.43 19.24
N ARG A 129 13.18 -3.32 19.22
CA ARG A 129 13.33 -2.21 20.14
C ARG A 129 11.96 -1.75 20.64
N PRO A 130 11.79 -1.42 21.93
CA PRO A 130 10.57 -0.75 22.38
C PRO A 130 10.50 0.65 21.77
N MET A 131 9.38 0.99 21.16
CA MET A 131 9.13 2.31 20.59
C MET A 131 7.64 2.65 20.69
N LYS A 132 7.34 3.92 20.97
CA LYS A 132 5.99 4.45 20.93
C LYS A 132 5.49 4.47 19.48
N GLN A 133 4.42 3.73 19.19
CA GLN A 133 3.85 3.59 17.84
C GLN A 133 2.33 3.70 17.86
N TRP A 134 1.78 4.02 16.70
CA TRP A 134 0.35 3.81 16.43
C TRP A 134 0.09 2.32 16.15
N VAL A 135 -0.92 1.78 16.82
CA VAL A 135 -1.35 0.39 16.68
C VAL A 135 -2.81 0.39 16.28
N LEU A 136 -3.14 -0.44 15.27
CA LEU A 136 -4.51 -0.77 14.92
C LEU A 136 -4.88 -2.10 15.60
N LYS A 137 -6.05 -2.15 16.23
CA LYS A 137 -6.57 -3.33 16.93
C LYS A 137 -7.10 -4.39 15.96
N ILE A 138 -6.25 -4.86 15.04
CA ILE A 138 -6.60 -5.94 14.12
C ILE A 138 -6.92 -7.24 14.86
N THR A 139 -6.34 -7.44 16.05
CA THR A 139 -6.58 -8.60 16.91
C THR A 139 -8.02 -8.70 17.42
N GLU A 140 -8.75 -7.59 17.55
CA GLU A 140 -10.20 -7.59 17.86
C GLU A 140 -11.03 -8.21 16.72
N TYR A 141 -10.43 -8.37 15.53
CA TYR A 141 -11.05 -8.95 14.34
C TYR A 141 -10.40 -10.29 13.96
N ALA A 142 -9.47 -10.84 14.75
CA ALA A 142 -8.70 -12.02 14.38
C ALA A 142 -9.58 -13.26 14.12
N ASP A 143 -10.51 -13.56 15.04
CA ASP A 143 -11.41 -14.71 14.91
C ASP A 143 -12.29 -14.58 13.66
N ARG A 144 -12.87 -13.40 13.44
CA ARG A 144 -13.68 -13.15 12.24
C ARG A 144 -12.86 -13.26 10.95
N LEU A 145 -11.66 -12.65 10.92
CA LEU A 145 -10.78 -12.73 9.75
C LEU A 145 -10.35 -14.17 9.44
N LEU A 146 -10.27 -15.03 10.45
CA LEU A 146 -9.96 -16.45 10.30
C LEU A 146 -11.19 -17.26 9.83
N GLU A 147 -12.34 -17.05 10.46
CA GLU A 147 -13.60 -17.73 10.13
C GLU A 147 -14.11 -17.36 8.73
N ASP A 148 -14.00 -16.08 8.35
CA ASP A 148 -14.43 -15.60 7.03
C ASP A 148 -13.62 -16.24 5.87
N LEU A 149 -12.47 -16.89 6.15
CA LEU A 149 -11.73 -17.64 5.13
C LEU A 149 -12.53 -18.84 4.60
N ASP A 150 -13.41 -19.43 5.40
CA ASP A 150 -14.24 -20.58 4.99
C ASP A 150 -15.30 -20.18 3.95
N GLU A 151 -15.59 -18.87 3.80
CA GLU A 151 -16.51 -18.35 2.77
C GLU A 151 -15.81 -17.97 1.45
N LEU A 152 -14.47 -18.00 1.41
CA LEU A 152 -13.66 -17.60 0.26
C LEU A 152 -13.28 -18.82 -0.60
N ASP A 153 -14.22 -19.29 -1.43
CA ASP A 153 -14.01 -20.28 -2.52
C ASP A 153 -14.01 -19.62 -3.92
#